data_AF-A0A0J8JQC9-F1
#
_entry.id   AF-A0A0J8JQC9-F1
#
_cell.length_a   1.000
_cell.length_b   1.000
_cell.length_c   1.000
_cell.angle_alpha   90.00
_cell.angle_beta   90.00
_cell.angle_gamma   90.00
#
_symmetry.space_group_name_H-M   'P 1'
#
loop_
_entity.id
_entity.type
_entity.pdbx_description
1 polymer ?
#
loop_
_entity_poly.entity_id
_entity_poly.type
_entity_poly.pdbx_seq_one_letter_code
_entity_poly.pdbx_strand_id
1 'polypeptide(L)'
;MNIFKVGDSQKAICESCQSVENVTFQLRNVPFNDGSGIATNILAGVCNKCNEVILIPQQSAPLINKQLRATRKPIESKVPAHFVDMLNNACAELGAQPDFSNALIKYYVHMLSHEAMPTDELKTYLKSNLAAGKSDKRISLKSSILRDELATLRSKTHIKSTSSVIKAIVLKIHDDIQVHPQPNLINQLKGVVAAVS
;
A
#
# COMPACT_ATOMS: atom_id res chain seq x y z
N MET A 1 20.06 -15.81 6.74
CA MET A 1 18.69 -16.19 7.09
C MET A 1 18.50 -17.66 6.74
N ASN A 2 18.08 -18.51 7.67
CA ASN A 2 17.78 -19.92 7.39
C ASN A 2 16.31 -20.06 6.99
N ILE A 3 16.04 -20.90 5.99
CA ILE A 3 14.68 -21.24 5.55
C ILE A 3 14.26 -22.51 6.27
N PHE A 4 13.18 -22.42 7.05
CA PHE A 4 12.60 -23.59 7.76
C PHE A 4 11.41 -24.14 6.99
N LYS A 5 11.28 -25.46 6.97
CA LYS A 5 10.18 -26.22 6.39
C LYS A 5 9.21 -26.65 7.48
N VAL A 6 7.98 -26.96 7.08
CA VAL A 6 7.03 -27.64 7.97
C VAL A 6 7.62 -29.00 8.35
N GLY A 7 7.59 -29.31 9.65
CA GLY A 7 8.18 -30.53 10.21
C GLY A 7 9.64 -30.38 10.66
N ASP A 8 10.34 -29.30 10.28
CA ASP A 8 11.68 -29.04 10.82
C ASP A 8 11.60 -28.88 12.35
N SER A 9 12.66 -29.30 13.04
CA SER A 9 12.72 -29.27 14.50
C SER A 9 13.97 -28.54 15.00
N GLN A 10 13.83 -27.83 16.12
CA GLN A 10 14.96 -27.21 16.84
C GLN A 10 14.65 -27.11 18.34
N LYS A 11 15.63 -26.69 19.14
CA LYS A 11 15.41 -26.40 20.57
C LYS A 11 15.14 -24.91 20.77
N ALA A 12 14.17 -24.58 21.60
CA ALA A 12 13.86 -23.21 21.98
C ALA A 12 13.34 -23.15 23.42
N ILE A 13 13.45 -21.98 24.05
CA ILE A 13 12.90 -21.75 25.39
C ILE A 13 11.39 -21.55 25.25
N CYS A 14 10.60 -22.31 26.02
CA CYS A 14 9.17 -22.15 26.11
C CYS A 14 8.82 -21.41 27.40
N GLU A 15 8.22 -20.22 27.29
CA GLU A 15 7.83 -19.40 28.44
C GLU A 15 6.81 -20.13 29.33
N SER A 16 5.84 -20.81 28.74
CA SER A 16 4.78 -21.53 29.48
C SER A 16 5.26 -22.82 30.15
N CYS A 17 6.27 -23.50 29.58
CA CYS A 17 6.88 -24.68 30.22
C CYS A 17 8.04 -24.33 31.16
N GLN A 18 8.57 -23.10 31.08
CA GLN A 18 9.76 -22.63 31.80
C GLN A 18 11.01 -23.51 31.59
N SER A 19 11.11 -24.13 30.40
CA SER A 19 12.17 -25.08 30.06
C SER A 19 12.57 -24.94 28.59
N VAL A 20 13.76 -25.48 28.26
CA VAL A 20 14.19 -25.67 26.87
C VAL A 20 13.49 -26.89 26.32
N GLU A 21 12.64 -26.69 25.33
CA GLU A 21 11.81 -27.73 24.72
C GLU A 21 12.16 -27.92 23.25
N ASN A 22 11.86 -29.11 22.71
CA ASN A 22 11.88 -29.33 21.27
C ASN A 22 10.66 -28.65 20.64
N VAL A 23 10.90 -27.88 19.60
CA VAL A 23 9.85 -27.27 18.78
C VAL A 23 9.82 -27.91 17.40
N THR A 24 8.61 -28.04 16.87
CA THR A 24 8.38 -28.45 15.49
C THR A 24 7.73 -27.30 14.73
N PHE A 25 8.25 -26.95 13.56
CA PHE A 25 7.66 -25.92 12.72
C PHE A 25 6.36 -26.42 12.08
N GLN A 26 5.26 -25.69 12.32
CA GLN A 26 3.93 -26.00 11.83
C GLN A 26 3.24 -24.73 11.32
N LEU A 27 2.20 -24.89 10.53
CA LEU A 27 1.33 -23.77 10.16
C LEU A 27 0.31 -23.52 11.27
N ARG A 28 0.29 -22.30 11.80
CA ARG A 28 -0.59 -21.88 12.89
C ARG A 28 -1.21 -20.52 12.61
N ASN A 29 -2.37 -20.29 13.23
CA ASN A 29 -2.96 -18.98 13.36
C ASN A 29 -2.41 -18.36 14.66
N VAL A 30 -1.80 -17.18 14.57
CA VAL A 30 -1.21 -16.50 15.73
C VAL A 30 -1.93 -15.18 15.96
N PRO A 31 -2.62 -14.98 17.10
CA PRO A 31 -3.25 -13.71 17.42
C PRO A 31 -2.19 -12.63 17.68
N PHE A 32 -2.51 -11.38 17.36
CA PHE A 32 -1.69 -10.24 17.76
C PHE A 32 -1.89 -9.95 19.24
N ASN A 33 -0.81 -9.56 19.92
CA ASN A 33 -0.83 -9.27 21.37
C ASN A 33 -1.77 -8.11 21.74
N ASP A 34 -2.04 -7.20 20.81
CA ASP A 34 -2.96 -6.07 20.99
C ASP A 34 -4.43 -6.43 20.68
N GLY A 35 -4.71 -7.68 20.31
CA GLY A 35 -6.05 -8.15 19.92
C GLY A 35 -6.56 -7.60 18.58
N SER A 36 -5.73 -6.88 17.81
CA SER A 36 -6.15 -6.20 16.58
C SER A 36 -6.41 -7.15 15.40
N GLY A 37 -6.03 -8.42 15.52
CA GLY A 37 -6.23 -9.42 14.48
C GLY A 37 -5.46 -10.72 14.72
N ILE A 38 -5.46 -11.58 13.70
CA ILE A 38 -4.83 -12.91 13.72
C ILE A 38 -4.04 -13.09 12.43
N ALA A 39 -2.74 -13.36 12.55
CA ALA A 39 -1.91 -13.81 11.44
C ALA A 39 -2.26 -15.26 11.11
N THR A 40 -3.00 -15.47 10.03
CA THR A 40 -3.52 -16.77 9.64
C THR A 40 -2.50 -17.60 8.85
N ASN A 41 -2.44 -18.90 9.15
CA ASN A 41 -1.67 -19.89 8.41
C ASN A 41 -0.19 -19.52 8.22
N ILE A 42 0.47 -19.02 9.26
CA ILE A 42 1.89 -18.67 9.23
C ILE A 42 2.74 -19.82 9.77
N LEU A 43 3.98 -19.95 9.30
CA LEU A 43 4.91 -20.90 9.87
C LEU A 43 5.34 -20.42 11.26
N ALA A 44 5.23 -21.30 12.24
CA ALA A 44 5.57 -21.05 13.63
C ALA A 44 6.17 -22.31 14.27
N GLY A 45 7.17 -22.14 15.13
CA GLY A 45 7.71 -23.19 15.98
C GLY A 45 6.77 -23.43 17.15
N VAL A 46 6.21 -24.64 17.21
CA VAL A 46 5.25 -25.07 18.23
C VAL A 46 5.97 -25.97 19.23
N CYS A 47 5.81 -25.68 20.52
CA CYS A 47 6.34 -26.50 21.60
C CYS A 47 5.71 -27.91 21.57
N ASN A 48 6.54 -28.95 21.51
CA ASN A 48 6.03 -30.33 21.46
C ASN A 48 5.34 -30.77 22.78
N LYS A 49 5.55 -30.04 23.88
CA LYS A 49 4.99 -30.34 25.21
C LYS A 49 3.65 -29.66 25.48
N CYS A 50 3.56 -28.34 25.32
CA CYS A 50 2.33 -27.57 25.60
C CYS A 50 1.56 -27.15 24.34
N ASN A 51 2.08 -27.44 23.14
CA ASN A 51 1.47 -27.08 21.86
C ASN A 51 1.29 -25.56 21.61
N GLU A 52 1.98 -24.72 22.40
CA GLU A 52 1.99 -23.28 22.18
C GLU A 52 3.00 -22.85 21.11
N VAL A 53 2.71 -21.73 20.45
CA VAL A 53 3.64 -21.08 19.52
C VAL A 53 4.68 -20.31 20.33
N ILE A 54 5.95 -20.70 20.20
CA ILE A 54 7.05 -20.08 20.95
C ILE A 54 8.11 -19.44 20.04
N LEU A 55 8.03 -19.66 18.73
CA LEU A 55 8.95 -19.08 17.77
C LEU A 55 8.24 -18.75 16.46
N ILE A 56 8.56 -17.61 15.86
CA ILE A 56 8.10 -17.25 14.52
C ILE A 56 9.33 -16.90 13.69
N PRO A 57 9.65 -17.66 12.64
CA PRO A 57 10.80 -17.38 11.80
C PRO A 57 10.54 -16.15 10.92
N GLN A 58 11.62 -15.44 10.55
CA GLN A 58 11.54 -14.21 9.76
C GLN A 58 10.80 -14.37 8.42
N GLN A 59 10.81 -15.57 7.84
CA GLN A 59 10.07 -15.89 6.61
C GLN A 59 8.54 -15.75 6.74
N SER A 60 8.00 -15.76 7.95
CA SER A 60 6.57 -15.51 8.22
C SER A 60 6.24 -14.02 8.32
N ALA A 61 7.25 -13.14 8.45
CA ALA A 61 7.06 -11.70 8.58
C ALA A 61 6.26 -11.05 7.44
N PRO A 62 6.42 -11.42 6.15
CA PRO A 62 5.60 -10.86 5.07
C PRO A 62 4.10 -11.11 5.24
N LEU A 63 3.70 -12.31 5.68
CA LEU A 63 2.30 -12.66 5.91
C LEU A 63 1.72 -11.93 7.13
N ILE A 64 2.50 -11.85 8.21
CA ILE A 64 2.15 -11.08 9.41
C ILE A 64 1.92 -9.61 9.04
N ASN A 65 2.88 -9.02 8.30
CA ASN A 65 2.79 -7.65 7.82
C ASN A 65 1.58 -7.44 6.91
N LYS A 66 1.28 -8.37 5.99
CA LYS A 66 0.08 -8.29 5.14
C LYS A 66 -1.19 -8.16 5.98
N GLN A 67 -1.30 -8.94 7.05
CA GLN A 67 -2.45 -8.93 7.94
C GLN A 67 -2.54 -7.64 8.77
N LEU A 68 -1.41 -7.19 9.35
CA LEU A 68 -1.30 -5.89 10.06
C LEU A 68 -1.64 -4.71 9.15
N ARG A 69 -1.34 -4.82 7.86
CA ARG A 69 -1.63 -3.79 6.86
C ARG A 69 -3.10 -3.81 6.46
N ALA A 70 -3.75 -4.97 6.44
CA ALA A 70 -5.15 -5.13 6.08
C ALA A 70 -6.12 -4.50 7.10
N THR A 71 -5.74 -4.46 8.38
CA THR A 71 -6.49 -3.82 9.47
C THR A 71 -6.40 -2.30 9.46
N ARG A 72 -5.44 -1.71 8.73
CA ARG A 72 -5.33 -0.25 8.60
C ARG A 72 -6.56 0.30 7.86
N LYS A 73 -7.10 1.40 8.40
CA LYS A 73 -8.19 2.16 7.75
C LYS A 73 -7.75 2.64 6.36
N PRO A 74 -8.66 2.92 5.43
CA PRO A 74 -8.33 3.62 4.19
C PRO A 74 -7.91 5.08 4.45
N ILE A 75 -7.27 5.70 3.46
CA ILE A 75 -7.11 7.16 3.41
C ILE A 75 -8.27 7.70 2.60
N GLU A 76 -9.07 8.55 3.22
CA GLU A 76 -10.24 9.18 2.59
C GLU A 76 -9.92 10.62 2.20
N SER A 77 -10.25 10.99 0.97
CA SER A 77 -10.11 12.35 0.48
C SER A 77 -11.33 12.76 -0.35
N LYS A 78 -11.76 14.01 -0.17
CA LYS A 78 -12.81 14.60 -1.00
C LYS A 78 -12.21 15.38 -2.16
N VAL A 79 -12.73 15.14 -3.36
CA VAL A 79 -12.32 15.81 -4.60
C VAL A 79 -13.56 16.27 -5.37
N PRO A 80 -13.42 17.25 -6.28
CA PRO A 80 -14.48 17.58 -7.22
C PRO A 80 -14.89 16.40 -8.11
N ALA A 81 -16.13 16.40 -8.59
CA ALA A 81 -16.63 15.30 -9.42
C ALA A 81 -15.79 15.04 -10.68
N HIS A 82 -15.38 16.10 -11.38
CA HIS A 82 -14.59 16.01 -12.60
C HIS A 82 -13.20 15.38 -12.39
N PHE A 83 -12.69 15.31 -11.16
CA PHE A 83 -11.45 14.59 -10.86
C PHE A 83 -11.61 13.08 -11.03
N VAL A 84 -12.79 12.56 -10.69
CA VAL A 84 -13.10 11.14 -10.91
C VAL A 84 -13.20 10.86 -12.40
N ASP A 85 -13.81 11.78 -13.16
CA ASP A 85 -13.92 11.65 -14.62
C ASP A 85 -12.55 11.70 -15.29
N MET A 86 -11.64 12.59 -14.84
CA MET A 86 -10.25 12.61 -15.31
C MET A 86 -9.53 11.30 -15.07
N LEU A 87 -9.67 10.72 -13.87
CA LEU A 87 -9.07 9.43 -13.55
C LEU A 87 -9.64 8.32 -14.42
N ASN A 88 -10.96 8.29 -14.63
CA ASN A 88 -11.61 7.28 -15.45
C ASN A 88 -11.16 7.40 -16.91
N ASN A 89 -11.08 8.62 -17.45
CA ASN A 89 -10.60 8.84 -18.81
C ASN A 89 -9.12 8.46 -18.96
N ALA A 90 -8.28 8.79 -17.97
CA ALA A 90 -6.90 8.35 -17.93
C ALA A 90 -6.77 6.81 -17.89
N CYS A 91 -7.63 6.11 -17.14
CA CYS A 91 -7.66 4.65 -17.16
C CYS A 91 -8.03 4.11 -18.55
N ALA A 92 -9.03 4.71 -19.21
CA ALA A 92 -9.44 4.31 -20.55
C ALA A 92 -8.30 4.48 -21.59
N GLU A 93 -7.55 5.58 -21.54
CA GLU A 93 -6.36 5.80 -22.39
C GLU A 93 -5.26 4.74 -22.18
N LEU A 94 -5.17 4.21 -20.96
CA LEU A 94 -4.26 3.13 -20.60
C LEU A 94 -4.82 1.73 -20.94
N GLY A 95 -6.05 1.64 -21.47
CA GLY A 95 -6.73 0.37 -21.74
C GLY A 95 -7.22 -0.35 -20.47
N ALA A 96 -7.40 0.38 -19.37
CA ALA A 96 -7.82 -0.14 -18.07
C ALA A 96 -9.28 0.20 -17.76
N GLN A 97 -9.89 -0.60 -16.88
CA GLN A 97 -11.20 -0.31 -16.31
C GLN A 97 -11.10 0.81 -15.22
N PRO A 98 -12.19 1.52 -14.91
CA PRO A 98 -12.19 2.63 -13.94
C PRO A 98 -11.69 2.29 -12.52
N ASP A 99 -11.77 1.03 -12.11
CA ASP A 99 -11.27 0.54 -10.82
C ASP A 99 -9.73 0.59 -10.69
N PHE A 100 -9.01 0.69 -11.82
CA PHE A 100 -7.57 0.91 -11.85
C PHE A 100 -7.15 2.30 -11.34
N SER A 101 -8.07 3.26 -11.26
CA SER A 101 -7.80 4.64 -10.77
C SER A 101 -7.06 4.68 -9.42
N ASN A 102 -7.40 3.76 -8.51
CA ASN A 102 -6.73 3.63 -7.22
C ASN A 102 -5.28 3.16 -7.35
N ALA A 103 -5.00 2.24 -8.28
CA ALA A 103 -3.64 1.78 -8.56
C ALA A 103 -2.82 2.89 -9.23
N LEU A 104 -3.44 3.64 -10.16
CA LEU A 104 -2.82 4.77 -10.83
C LEU A 104 -2.40 5.87 -9.84
N ILE A 105 -3.28 6.26 -8.91
CA ILE A 105 -2.93 7.23 -7.87
C ILE A 105 -1.77 6.71 -7.00
N LYS A 106 -1.80 5.43 -6.60
CA LYS A 106 -0.72 4.82 -5.79
C LYS A 106 0.62 4.83 -6.52
N TYR A 107 0.62 4.51 -7.81
CA TYR A 107 1.81 4.55 -8.65
C TYR A 107 2.41 5.97 -8.66
N TYR A 108 1.59 6.99 -8.89
CA TYR A 108 2.05 8.37 -8.89
C TYR A 108 2.57 8.82 -7.53
N VAL A 109 1.88 8.47 -6.44
CA VAL A 109 2.37 8.76 -5.08
C VAL A 109 3.75 8.16 -4.86
N HIS A 110 3.93 6.89 -5.21
CA HIS A 110 5.20 6.18 -5.03
C HIS A 110 6.33 6.83 -5.83
N MET A 111 6.08 7.12 -7.11
CA MET A 111 7.08 7.73 -8.01
C MET A 111 7.48 9.14 -7.58
N LEU A 112 6.51 9.95 -7.13
CA LEU A 112 6.78 11.30 -6.61
C LEU A 112 7.51 11.26 -5.26
N SER A 113 7.20 10.30 -4.37
CA SER A 113 7.81 10.25 -3.04
C SER A 113 9.27 9.82 -3.08
N HIS A 114 9.62 8.97 -4.04
CA HIS A 114 10.96 8.42 -4.25
C HIS A 114 11.80 9.17 -5.29
N GLU A 115 11.42 10.40 -5.66
CA GLU A 115 12.18 11.28 -6.58
C GLU A 115 12.36 10.72 -8.00
N ALA A 116 11.57 9.71 -8.37
CA ALA A 116 11.53 9.20 -9.73
C ALA A 116 10.68 10.09 -10.66
N MET A 117 9.95 11.07 -10.10
CA MET A 117 9.26 12.13 -10.83
C MET A 117 9.42 13.48 -10.10
N PRO A 118 9.54 14.61 -10.82
CA PRO A 118 9.63 15.94 -10.22
C PRO A 118 8.37 16.30 -9.43
N THR A 119 8.57 16.98 -8.28
CA THR A 119 7.47 17.42 -7.41
C THR A 119 7.18 18.92 -7.48
N ASP A 120 8.05 19.70 -8.14
CA ASP A 120 8.07 21.16 -8.05
C ASP A 120 6.80 21.82 -8.60
N GLU A 121 6.20 21.21 -9.62
CA GLU A 121 5.00 21.72 -10.30
C GLU A 121 3.69 21.33 -9.60
N LEU A 122 3.72 20.44 -8.60
CA LEU A 122 2.50 19.94 -7.95
C LEU A 122 1.67 21.07 -7.32
N LYS A 123 2.33 22.07 -6.75
CA LYS A 123 1.65 23.26 -6.20
C LYS A 123 1.03 24.13 -7.29
N THR A 124 1.62 24.16 -8.49
CA THR A 124 1.14 24.97 -9.60
C THR A 124 -0.18 24.44 -10.12
N TYR A 125 -0.35 23.12 -10.23
CA TYR A 125 -1.64 22.52 -10.60
C TYR A 125 -2.77 22.95 -9.67
N LEU A 126 -2.52 23.11 -8.36
CA LEU A 126 -3.52 23.55 -7.39
C LEU A 126 -3.98 25.01 -7.57
N LYS A 127 -3.24 25.83 -8.32
CA LYS A 127 -3.63 27.20 -8.66
C LYS A 127 -4.47 27.29 -9.93
N SER A 128 -4.58 26.20 -10.69
CA SER A 128 -5.36 26.17 -11.93
C SER A 128 -6.86 26.28 -11.65
N ASN A 129 -7.62 26.81 -12.61
CA ASN A 129 -9.09 26.78 -12.54
C ASN A 129 -9.63 25.34 -12.45
N LEU A 130 -8.91 24.38 -13.03
CA LEU A 130 -9.25 22.96 -13.01
C LEU A 130 -9.21 22.37 -11.59
N ALA A 131 -8.42 22.96 -10.68
CA ALA A 131 -8.37 22.56 -9.27
C ALA A 131 -9.57 23.02 -8.43
N ALA A 132 -10.35 23.99 -8.95
CA ALA A 132 -11.53 24.52 -8.29
C ALA A 132 -12.72 23.54 -8.34
N GLY A 133 -13.80 23.88 -7.64
CA GLY A 133 -15.02 23.08 -7.61
C GLY A 133 -15.34 22.47 -6.24
N LYS A 134 -16.61 22.11 -6.05
CA LYS A 134 -17.12 21.54 -4.81
C LYS A 134 -16.53 20.15 -4.60
N SER A 135 -15.93 19.89 -3.44
CA SER A 135 -15.34 18.58 -3.13
C SER A 135 -16.39 17.64 -2.54
N ASP A 136 -17.15 16.99 -3.41
CA ASP A 136 -18.30 16.15 -3.06
C ASP A 136 -18.12 14.66 -3.38
N LYS A 137 -17.16 14.29 -4.23
CA LYS A 137 -16.78 12.89 -4.47
C LYS A 137 -15.68 12.44 -3.53
N ARG A 138 -15.72 11.15 -3.15
CA ARG A 138 -14.77 10.54 -2.22
C ARG A 138 -13.85 9.59 -2.97
N ILE A 139 -12.54 9.80 -2.82
CA ILE A 139 -11.51 8.84 -3.21
C ILE A 139 -11.05 8.13 -1.93
N SER A 140 -11.11 6.80 -1.93
CA SER A 140 -10.69 5.94 -0.82
C SER A 140 -9.51 5.09 -1.24
N LEU A 141 -8.34 5.34 -0.63
CA LEU A 141 -7.11 4.64 -0.96
C LEU A 141 -6.74 3.70 0.18
N LYS A 142 -6.92 2.39 -0.05
CA LYS A 142 -6.43 1.35 0.87
C LYS A 142 -5.03 0.92 0.46
N SER A 143 -4.02 1.42 1.17
CA SER A 143 -2.63 0.96 1.08
C SER A 143 -1.89 1.32 2.35
N SER A 144 -1.09 0.39 2.85
CA SER A 144 -0.32 0.58 4.08
C SER A 144 0.88 1.49 3.92
N ILE A 145 1.51 1.48 2.75
CA ILE A 145 2.73 2.25 2.44
C ILE A 145 2.36 3.72 2.14
N LEU A 146 1.15 3.91 1.59
CA LEU A 146 0.69 5.19 1.07
C LEU A 146 0.61 6.31 2.12
N ARG A 147 0.37 5.98 3.40
CA ARG A 147 0.31 7.02 4.46
C ARG A 147 1.66 7.71 4.63
N ASP A 148 2.72 6.92 4.68
CA ASP A 148 4.07 7.41 4.92
C ASP A 148 4.58 8.14 3.68
N GLU A 149 4.32 7.61 2.48
CA GLU A 149 4.64 8.28 1.21
C GLU A 149 3.90 9.61 1.05
N LEU A 150 2.61 9.68 1.38
CA LEU A 150 1.85 10.93 1.35
C LEU A 150 2.34 11.93 2.40
N ALA A 151 2.78 11.48 3.57
CA ALA A 151 3.39 12.35 4.57
C ALA A 151 4.71 12.94 4.04
N THR A 152 5.57 12.12 3.44
CA THR A 152 6.80 12.54 2.76
C THR A 152 6.51 13.57 1.67
N LEU A 153 5.53 13.30 0.81
CA LEU A 153 5.13 14.23 -0.25
C LEU A 153 4.61 15.56 0.27
N ARG A 154 3.81 15.55 1.35
CA ARG A 154 3.33 16.79 1.98
C ARG A 154 4.49 17.65 2.48
N SER A 155 5.49 17.03 3.10
CA SER A 155 6.68 17.72 3.59
C SER A 155 7.50 18.29 2.43
N LYS A 156 7.78 17.49 1.39
CA LYS A 156 8.56 17.90 0.20
C LYS A 156 7.88 19.04 -0.58
N THR A 157 6.59 18.92 -0.83
CA THR A 157 5.84 19.91 -1.61
C THR A 157 5.40 21.12 -0.79
N HIS A 158 5.49 21.07 0.54
CA HIS A 158 4.83 21.97 1.49
C HIS A 158 3.32 22.17 1.21
N ILE A 159 2.62 21.13 0.78
CA ILE A 159 1.16 21.14 0.65
C ILE A 159 0.54 20.75 1.99
N LYS A 160 -0.31 21.64 2.51
CA LYS A 160 -0.82 21.55 3.89
C LYS A 160 -1.67 20.32 4.16
N SER A 161 -2.43 19.82 3.19
CA SER A 161 -3.42 18.74 3.41
C SER A 161 -3.21 17.56 2.46
N THR A 162 -3.49 16.35 2.94
CA THR A 162 -3.49 15.13 2.11
C THR A 162 -4.48 15.23 0.95
N SER A 163 -5.63 15.89 1.17
CA SER A 163 -6.62 16.09 0.11
C SER A 163 -6.08 16.97 -1.02
N SER A 164 -5.34 18.02 -0.68
CA SER A 164 -4.69 18.89 -1.67
C SER A 164 -3.59 18.14 -2.43
N VAL A 165 -2.83 17.26 -1.76
CA VAL A 165 -1.84 16.41 -2.45
C VAL A 165 -2.52 15.46 -3.43
N ILE A 166 -3.59 14.79 -3.01
CA ILE A 166 -4.35 13.89 -3.92
C ILE A 166 -4.90 14.67 -5.12
N LYS A 167 -5.43 15.88 -4.90
CA LYS A 167 -5.88 16.73 -6.01
C LYS A 167 -4.74 17.08 -6.98
N ALA A 168 -3.58 17.50 -6.47
CA ALA A 168 -2.42 17.81 -7.30
C ALA A 168 -1.98 16.58 -8.13
N ILE A 169 -2.03 15.39 -7.53
CA ILE A 169 -1.69 14.14 -8.22
C ILE A 169 -2.69 13.83 -9.33
N VAL A 170 -4.00 13.97 -9.09
CA VAL A 170 -5.01 13.74 -10.15
C VAL A 170 -4.80 14.70 -11.32
N LEU A 171 -4.49 15.97 -11.05
CA LEU A 171 -4.20 16.94 -12.09
C LEU A 171 -2.91 16.60 -12.85
N LYS A 172 -1.87 16.12 -12.15
CA LYS A 172 -0.66 15.64 -12.80
C LYS A 172 -0.90 14.40 -13.68
N ILE A 173 -1.73 13.45 -13.22
CA ILE A 173 -2.14 12.28 -14.01
C ILE A 173 -2.84 12.73 -15.29
N HIS A 174 -3.79 13.66 -15.16
CA HIS A 174 -4.50 14.24 -16.31
C HIS A 174 -3.52 14.90 -17.28
N ASP A 175 -2.56 15.68 -16.76
CA ASP A 175 -1.55 16.35 -17.56
C ASP A 175 -0.66 15.36 -18.31
N ASP A 176 -0.02 14.42 -17.59
CA ASP A 176 0.94 13.47 -18.15
C ASP A 176 0.34 12.46 -19.14
N ILE A 177 -0.97 12.21 -19.09
CA ILE A 177 -1.64 11.21 -19.95
C ILE A 177 -2.42 11.87 -21.08
N GLN A 178 -3.05 13.02 -20.84
CA GLN A 178 -4.08 13.57 -21.73
C GLN A 178 -3.73 14.95 -22.28
N VAL A 179 -3.11 15.83 -21.49
CA VAL A 179 -2.78 17.20 -21.93
C VAL A 179 -1.40 17.27 -22.59
N HIS A 180 -0.40 16.73 -21.92
CA HIS A 180 0.99 16.61 -22.37
C HIS A 180 1.45 15.15 -22.25
N PRO A 181 0.96 14.25 -23.13
CA PRO A 181 1.20 12.82 -23.04
C PRO A 181 2.69 12.49 -22.95
N GLN A 182 3.07 11.68 -21.95
CA GLN A 182 4.43 11.19 -21.73
C GLN A 182 4.55 9.75 -22.25
N PRO A 183 5.03 9.51 -23.49
CA PRO A 183 4.88 8.20 -24.14
C PRO A 183 5.56 7.06 -23.37
N ASN A 184 6.74 7.32 -22.79
CA ASN A 184 7.48 6.33 -22.01
C ASN A 184 6.72 5.91 -20.74
N LEU A 185 6.16 6.89 -20.02
CA LEU A 185 5.36 6.66 -18.83
C LEU A 185 4.06 5.92 -19.18
N ILE A 186 3.37 6.33 -20.24
CA ILE A 186 2.15 5.68 -20.72
C ILE A 186 2.42 4.21 -21.06
N ASN A 187 3.53 3.91 -21.76
CA ASN A 187 3.90 2.53 -22.09
C ASN A 187 4.22 1.70 -20.84
N GLN A 188 4.92 2.28 -19.86
CA GLN A 188 5.15 1.63 -18.57
C GLN A 188 3.84 1.33 -17.83
N LEU A 189 2.93 2.30 -17.77
CA LEU A 189 1.61 2.15 -17.14
C LEU A 189 0.75 1.10 -17.85
N LYS A 190 0.78 1.03 -19.19
CA LYS A 190 0.12 -0.04 -19.95
C LYS A 190 0.68 -1.43 -19.59
N GLY A 191 1.99 -1.52 -19.37
CA GLY A 191 2.61 -2.75 -18.84
C GLY A 191 2.10 -3.11 -17.43
N VAL A 192 1.91 -2.11 -16.56
CA VAL A 192 1.31 -2.32 -15.22
C VAL A 192 -0.13 -2.81 -15.36
N VAL A 193 -0.94 -2.15 -16.21
CA VAL A 193 -2.33 -2.53 -16.48
C VAL A 193 -2.40 -3.99 -16.92
N ALA A 194 -1.58 -4.40 -17.90
CA ALA A 194 -1.55 -5.77 -18.40
C ALA A 194 -1.17 -6.82 -17.33
N ALA A 195 -0.44 -6.43 -16.28
CA ALA A 195 -0.02 -7.34 -15.21
C ALA A 195 -1.03 -7.47 -14.07
N VAL A 196 -1.96 -6.52 -13.92
CA VAL A 196 -2.89 -6.46 -12.77
C VAL A 196 -4.37 -6.53 -13.16
N SER A 197 -4.69 -6.42 -14.45
CA SER A 197 -6.06 -6.48 -14.99
C SER A 197 -6.48 -7.91 -15.34
#